data_AF-A0A1F8SVI5-F1
#
_entry.id   AF-A0A1F8SVI5-F1
#
_cell.length_a   1.000
_cell.length_b   1.000
_cell.length_c   1.000
_cell.angle_alpha   90.00
_cell.angle_beta   90.00
_cell.angle_gamma   90.00
#
_symmetry.space_group_name_H-M   'P 1'
#
loop_
_entity.id
_entity.type
_entity.pdbx_description
1 polymer ?
#
loop_
_entity_poly.entity_id
_entity_poly.type
_entity_poly.pdbx_seq_one_letter_code
_entity_poly.pdbx_strand_id
1 'polypeptide(L)'
;MVGGRCRTVVEGGYEFIAGAGSTEPQWATTFQYLGELDLLDRVYSIQKQRYGFARNGKVHTIFIGGNFRETLKTIPENISFFFTGFPWKAYPQILKVFVAL
;
A
#
# COMPACT_ATOMS: atom_id res chain seq x y z
N MET A 1 9.90 27.61 -3.56
CA MET A 1 8.94 26.50 -3.76
C MET A 1 9.10 25.55 -2.58
N VAL A 2 8.02 25.24 -1.86
CA VAL A 2 8.03 24.35 -0.68
C VAL A 2 7.52 22.97 -1.10
N GLY A 3 7.99 21.89 -0.48
CA GLY A 3 7.46 20.53 -0.67
C GLY A 3 8.35 19.56 -1.49
N GLY A 4 9.18 20.05 -2.41
CA GLY A 4 10.13 19.20 -3.15
C GLY A 4 9.46 18.02 -3.87
N ARG A 5 9.72 16.79 -3.40
CA ARG A 5 9.14 15.52 -3.94
C ARG A 5 7.75 15.18 -3.38
N CYS A 6 7.19 16.01 -2.52
CA CYS A 6 5.83 15.87 -2.00
C CYS A 6 5.02 17.04 -2.51
N ARG A 7 4.33 16.85 -3.64
CA ARG A 7 3.56 17.92 -4.30
C ARG A 7 2.30 17.36 -4.95
N THR A 8 1.18 18.05 -4.79
CA THR A 8 -0.04 17.80 -5.55
C THR A 8 -0.24 18.94 -6.56
N VAL A 9 -0.49 18.59 -7.81
CA VAL A 9 -0.81 19.53 -8.90
C VAL A 9 -2.29 19.37 -9.24
N VAL A 10 -3.04 20.46 -9.27
CA VAL A 10 -4.46 20.43 -9.61
C VAL A 10 -4.64 20.96 -11.03
N GLU A 11 -5.18 20.13 -11.91
CA GLU A 11 -5.39 20.48 -13.32
C GLU A 11 -6.71 19.87 -13.82
N GLY A 12 -7.57 20.70 -14.42
CA GLY A 12 -8.85 20.23 -14.97
C GLY A 12 -9.82 19.61 -13.93
N GLY A 13 -9.70 19.97 -12.65
CA GLY A 13 -10.49 19.39 -11.56
C GLY A 13 -9.95 18.05 -11.02
N TYR A 14 -8.80 17.60 -11.51
CA TYR A 14 -8.12 16.40 -11.04
C TYR A 14 -6.91 16.77 -10.19
N GLU A 15 -6.67 15.97 -9.15
CA GLU A 15 -5.47 16.06 -8.32
C GLU A 15 -4.42 15.05 -8.80
N PHE A 16 -3.28 15.54 -9.24
CA PHE A 16 -2.13 14.75 -9.66
C PHE A 16 -1.05 14.80 -8.58
N ILE A 17 -0.84 13.69 -7.90
CA ILE A 17 0.19 13.61 -6.86
C ILE A 17 1.55 13.36 -7.52
N ALA A 18 2.39 14.39 -7.53
CA ALA A 18 3.74 14.37 -8.07
C ALA A 18 4.74 13.97 -6.97
N GLY A 19 5.12 12.69 -6.97
CA GLY A 19 6.11 12.10 -6.06
C GLY A 19 5.47 11.24 -4.97
N ALA A 20 5.69 11.55 -3.69
CA ALA A 20 5.13 10.76 -2.60
C ALA A 20 3.60 10.89 -2.55
N GLY A 21 2.87 9.80 -2.82
CA GLY A 21 1.40 9.77 -2.90
C GLY A 21 0.68 9.11 -1.75
N SER A 22 1.38 8.34 -0.91
CA SER A 22 0.79 7.63 0.23
C SER A 22 1.83 7.43 1.32
N THR A 23 1.36 7.28 2.56
CA THR A 23 2.17 6.92 3.73
C THR A 23 1.58 5.69 4.42
N GLU A 24 2.39 4.91 5.13
CA GLU A 24 1.94 3.75 5.90
C GLU A 24 2.11 4.02 7.41
N PRO A 25 1.19 3.53 8.28
CA PRO A 25 1.24 3.77 9.72
C PRO A 25 2.56 3.36 10.41
N GLN A 26 3.28 2.40 9.82
CA GLN A 26 4.60 1.97 10.27
C GLN A 26 5.69 3.06 10.17
N TRP A 27 5.45 4.15 9.44
CA TRP A 27 6.33 5.32 9.38
C TRP A 27 5.99 6.32 10.48
N ALA A 28 6.29 5.95 11.73
CA ALA A 28 5.91 6.65 12.95
C ALA A 28 6.21 8.16 12.92
N THR A 29 7.37 8.57 12.40
CA THR A 29 7.75 10.00 12.33
C THR A 29 6.80 10.82 11.46
N THR A 30 6.25 10.23 10.38
CA THR A 30 5.29 10.95 9.53
C THR A 30 3.99 11.21 10.29
N PHE A 31 3.48 10.19 10.99
CA PHE A 31 2.25 10.32 11.78
C PHE A 31 2.44 11.19 13.03
N GLN A 32 3.63 11.22 13.60
CA GLN A 32 3.99 12.16 14.66
C GLN A 32 3.85 13.60 14.15
N TYR A 33 4.46 13.95 13.02
CA TYR A 33 4.34 15.31 12.46
C TYR A 33 2.90 15.66 12.07
N LEU A 34 2.13 14.70 11.56
CA LEU A 34 0.70 14.93 11.29
C LEU A 34 -0.09 15.25 12.57
N GLY A 35 0.27 14.62 13.70
CA GLY A 35 -0.30 14.95 15.01
C GLY A 35 0.12 16.32 15.52
N GLU A 36 1.42 16.66 15.42
CA GLU A 36 1.95 17.96 15.82
C GLU A 36 1.36 19.13 15.03
N LEU A 37 0.95 18.88 13.77
CA LEU A 37 0.35 19.87 12.88
C LEU A 37 -1.18 19.87 12.87
N ASP A 38 -1.83 19.05 13.69
CA ASP A 38 -3.29 18.87 13.73
C ASP A 38 -3.90 18.54 12.35
N LEU A 39 -3.27 17.58 11.64
CA LEU A 39 -3.68 17.14 10.30
C LEU A 39 -4.15 15.68 10.27
N LEU A 40 -4.28 15.02 11.42
CA LEU A 40 -4.65 13.60 11.49
C LEU A 40 -6.06 13.33 10.95
N ASP A 41 -6.99 14.25 11.14
CA ASP A 41 -8.37 14.18 10.64
C ASP A 41 -8.46 14.26 9.11
N ARG A 42 -7.42 14.80 8.46
CA ARG A 42 -7.30 14.89 7.00
C ARG A 42 -6.68 13.64 6.35
N VAL A 43 -6.25 12.67 7.15
CA VAL A 43 -5.67 11.42 6.63
C VAL A 43 -6.77 10.49 6.13
N TYR A 44 -6.75 10.21 4.83
CA TYR A 44 -7.61 9.20 4.23
C TYR A 44 -6.95 7.83 4.26
N SER A 45 -7.59 6.85 4.93
CA SER A 45 -7.11 5.47 4.98
C SER A 45 -7.71 4.62 3.85
N ILE A 46 -6.85 4.07 3.00
CA ILE A 46 -7.28 3.13 1.96
C ILE A 46 -7.58 1.77 2.60
N GLN A 47 -8.87 1.46 2.73
CA GLN A 47 -9.34 0.26 3.45
C GLN A 47 -9.04 -1.05 2.73
N LYS A 48 -9.09 -1.05 1.39
CA LYS A 48 -8.92 -2.25 0.57
C LYS A 48 -8.03 -1.93 -0.62
N GLN A 49 -7.00 -2.74 -0.81
CA GLN A 49 -6.02 -2.57 -1.86
C GLN A 49 -5.89 -3.86 -2.67
N ARG A 50 -5.71 -3.71 -3.99
CA ARG A 50 -5.40 -4.80 -4.90
C ARG A 50 -4.08 -4.48 -5.57
N TYR A 51 -3.07 -5.31 -5.32
CA TYR A 51 -1.76 -5.16 -5.95
C TYR A 51 -1.62 -6.17 -7.09
N GLY A 52 -1.07 -5.73 -8.21
CA GLY A 52 -0.74 -6.58 -9.35
C GLY A 52 0.77 -6.77 -9.47
N PHE A 53 1.20 -8.01 -9.57
CA PHE A 53 2.59 -8.40 -9.80
C PHE A 53 2.71 -9.03 -11.17
N ALA A 54 3.39 -8.32 -12.08
CA ALA A 54 3.69 -8.83 -13.41
C ALA A 54 4.86 -9.81 -13.35
N ARG A 55 4.63 -11.07 -13.72
CA ARG A 55 5.65 -12.12 -13.78
C ARG A 55 5.31 -13.16 -14.84
N ASN A 56 6.32 -13.61 -15.59
CA ASN A 56 6.15 -14.63 -16.65
C ASN A 56 5.04 -14.27 -17.66
N GLY A 57 4.90 -13.00 -18.01
CA GLY A 57 3.86 -12.51 -18.94
C GLY A 57 2.43 -12.51 -18.37
N LYS A 58 2.25 -12.81 -17.08
CA LYS A 58 0.95 -12.81 -16.39
C LYS A 58 0.95 -11.81 -15.24
N VAL A 59 -0.23 -11.26 -14.92
CA VAL A 59 -0.43 -10.42 -13.73
C VAL A 59 -1.05 -11.27 -12.63
N HIS A 60 -0.31 -11.47 -11.56
CA HIS A 60 -0.76 -12.15 -10.35
C HIS A 60 -1.24 -11.08 -9.36
N THR A 61 -2.43 -11.26 -8.78
CA THR A 61 -3.00 -10.22 -7.91
C THR A 61 -3.15 -10.67 -6.47
N ILE A 62 -2.81 -9.79 -5.53
CA ILE A 62 -3.05 -9.97 -4.09
C ILE A 62 -3.98 -8.86 -3.60
N PHE A 63 -4.90 -9.23 -2.73
CA PHE A 63 -5.81 -8.31 -2.05
C PHE A 63 -5.40 -8.17 -0.59
N ILE A 64 -5.28 -6.94 -0.12
CA ILE A 64 -4.88 -6.60 1.25
C ILE A 64 -5.92 -5.66 1.84
N GLY A 65 -6.27 -5.87 3.10
CA GLY A 65 -7.29 -5.11 3.82
C GLY A 65 -8.72 -5.55 3.47
N GLY A 66 -9.67 -4.65 3.70
CA GLY A 66 -11.10 -4.90 3.62
C GLY A 66 -11.69 -5.44 4.93
N ASN A 67 -13.01 -5.55 4.97
CA ASN A 67 -13.72 -6.16 6.08
C ASN A 67 -13.63 -7.69 6.02
N PHE A 68 -13.90 -8.36 7.14
CA PHE A 68 -13.76 -9.83 7.29
C PHE A 68 -14.43 -10.63 6.16
N ARG A 69 -15.64 -10.23 5.74
CA ARG A 69 -16.38 -10.89 4.65
C ARG A 69 -15.69 -10.75 3.30
N GLU A 70 -15.10 -9.60 3.02
CA GLU A 70 -14.33 -9.38 1.80
C GLU A 70 -13.01 -10.13 1.82
N THR A 71 -12.32 -10.16 2.96
CA THR A 71 -11.09 -10.93 3.13
C THR A 71 -11.33 -12.40 2.83
N LEU A 72 -12.41 -13.00 3.35
CA LEU A 72 -12.78 -14.38 3.07
C LEU A 72 -12.96 -14.67 1.57
N LYS A 73 -13.60 -13.74 0.84
CA LYS A 73 -13.79 -13.88 -0.62
C LYS A 73 -12.47 -13.83 -1.39
N THR A 74 -11.47 -13.13 -0.86
CA THR A 74 -10.15 -12.96 -1.50
C THR A 74 -9.13 -14.04 -1.12
N ILE A 75 -9.48 -14.96 -0.20
CA ILE A 75 -8.59 -16.05 0.22
C ILE A 75 -8.15 -16.90 -0.99
N PRO A 76 -9.04 -17.34 -1.90
CA PRO A 76 -8.62 -18.16 -3.05
C PRO A 76 -7.61 -17.43 -3.95
N GLU A 77 -7.85 -16.16 -4.27
CA GLU A 77 -6.91 -15.38 -5.07
C GLU A 77 -5.58 -15.15 -4.34
N ASN A 78 -5.61 -14.86 -3.05
CA ASN A 78 -4.40 -14.64 -2.26
C ASN A 78 -3.57 -15.94 -2.14
N ILE A 79 -4.21 -17.09 -1.92
CA ILE A 79 -3.53 -18.40 -1.91
C ILE A 79 -2.89 -18.67 -3.27
N SER A 80 -3.63 -18.49 -4.36
CA SER A 80 -3.11 -18.63 -5.72
C SER A 80 -1.90 -17.72 -5.96
N PHE A 81 -1.99 -16.47 -5.48
CA PHE A 81 -0.91 -15.50 -5.56
C PHE A 81 0.35 -15.92 -4.80
N PHE A 82 0.22 -16.48 -3.59
CA PHE A 82 1.39 -17.00 -2.87
C PHE A 82 2.11 -18.05 -3.71
N PHE A 83 1.42 -19.07 -4.21
CA PHE A 83 2.05 -20.16 -4.95
C PHE A 83 2.58 -19.76 -6.33
N THR A 84 2.00 -18.76 -6.98
CA THR A 84 2.32 -18.44 -8.39
C THR A 84 2.96 -17.07 -8.60
N GLY A 85 2.64 -16.08 -7.76
CA GLY A 85 3.12 -14.71 -7.85
C GLY A 85 4.53 -14.55 -7.29
N PHE A 86 4.79 -15.05 -6.07
CA PHE A 86 6.08 -14.82 -5.42
C PHE A 86 7.20 -15.76 -5.91
N PRO A 87 8.43 -15.24 -6.11
CA PRO A 87 9.60 -16.10 -6.27
C PRO A 87 9.85 -16.90 -5.00
N TRP A 88 10.23 -18.17 -5.11
CA TRP A 88 10.48 -19.02 -3.92
C TRP A 88 11.52 -18.42 -2.97
N LYS A 89 12.51 -17.71 -3.52
CA LYS A 89 13.56 -17.00 -2.76
C LYS A 89 13.06 -15.75 -2.01
N ALA A 90 11.86 -15.26 -2.29
CA ALA A 90 11.28 -14.08 -1.64
C ALA A 90 10.64 -14.42 -0.28
N TYR A 91 10.12 -15.64 -0.12
CA TYR A 91 9.52 -16.12 1.14
C TYR A 91 10.37 -15.89 2.40
N PRO A 92 11.67 -16.24 2.44
CA PRO A 92 12.48 -15.98 3.63
C PRO A 92 12.66 -14.48 3.91
N GLN A 93 12.65 -13.62 2.88
CA GLN A 93 12.75 -12.17 3.06
C GLN A 93 11.43 -11.59 3.58
N ILE A 94 10.29 -12.07 3.05
CA ILE A 94 8.96 -11.69 3.53
C ILE A 94 8.82 -12.04 5.02
N LEU A 95 9.23 -13.24 5.42
CA LEU A 95 9.20 -13.66 6.82
C LEU A 95 10.04 -12.73 7.72
N LYS A 96 11.24 -12.34 7.27
CA LYS A 96 12.09 -11.40 8.03
C LYS A 96 11.43 -10.03 8.21
N VAL A 97 10.77 -9.53 7.17
CA VAL A 97 10.03 -8.25 7.24
C VAL A 97 8.90 -8.33 8.26
N PHE A 98 8.12 -9.42 8.26
CA PHE A 98 7.04 -9.62 9.23
C PHE A 98 7.52 -9.80 10.68
N VAL A 99 8.72 -10.33 10.90
CA VAL A 99 9.31 -10.44 12.25
C VAL A 99 9.87 -9.09 12.73
N ALA A 100 10.25 -8.21 11.80
CA ALA A 100 10.82 -6.90 12.11
C ALA A 100 9.78 -5.77 12.23
N LEU A 101 8.55 -6.01 11.78
CA LEU A 101 7.36 -5.16 11.96
C LEU A 101 6.65 -5.49 13.27
#